data_AF-A0A939Y029-F1
#
_entry.id   AF-A0A939Y029-F1
#
_cell.length_a   1.000
_cell.length_b   1.000
_cell.length_c   1.000
_cell.angle_alpha   90.00
_cell.angle_beta   90.00
_cell.angle_gamma   90.00
#
_symmetry.space_group_name_H-M   'P 1'
#
loop_
_entity.id
_entity.type
_entity.pdbx_description
1 polymer ?
#
loop_
_entity_poly.entity_id
_entity_poly.type
_entity_poly.pdbx_seq_one_letter_code
_entity_poly.pdbx_strand_id
1 'polypeptide(L)'
;MKKTMTLLISIVLVLVSLSFTAQAEEGPKFITIQEWLDAKGECGDCMLLLKIQQVINPVVALAADETGTVNLYSGGNDPDSFVAFMGGEDGDLDGCILVIANPKYNPYEGTIEMAEWTLLRLLPNIE
;
A
#
# COMPACT_ATOMS: atom_id res chain seq x y z
N MET A 1 21.80 -56.44 11.50
CA MET A 1 20.53 -55.84 11.06
C MET A 1 20.25 -54.44 11.66
N LYS A 2 21.23 -53.76 12.29
CA LYS A 2 21.06 -52.38 12.81
C LYS A 2 21.34 -51.27 11.77
N LYS A 3 22.11 -51.58 10.71
CA LYS A 3 22.57 -50.59 9.71
C LYS A 3 21.51 -50.22 8.66
N THR A 4 20.48 -51.04 8.49
CA THR A 4 19.40 -50.83 7.51
C THR A 4 18.29 -49.91 8.00
N MET A 5 18.04 -49.83 9.33
CA MET A 5 17.07 -48.86 9.88
C MET A 5 17.58 -47.43 9.81
N THR A 6 18.88 -47.20 10.00
CA THR A 6 19.46 -45.85 9.99
C THR A 6 19.38 -45.23 8.59
N LEU A 7 19.50 -46.02 7.53
CA LEU A 7 19.46 -45.53 6.15
C LEU A 7 18.05 -45.06 5.75
N LEU A 8 17.01 -45.78 6.18
CA LEU A 8 15.61 -45.46 5.89
C LEU A 8 15.15 -44.18 6.59
N ILE A 9 15.59 -43.94 7.83
CA ILE A 9 15.25 -42.71 8.58
C ILE A 9 15.91 -41.48 7.95
N SER A 10 17.14 -41.60 7.45
CA SER A 10 17.84 -40.50 6.78
C SER A 10 17.19 -40.11 5.44
N ILE A 11 16.64 -41.08 4.70
CA ILE A 11 15.96 -40.80 3.42
C ILE A 11 14.63 -40.07 3.63
N VAL A 12 13.87 -40.44 4.68
CA VAL A 12 12.61 -39.77 5.02
C VAL A 12 12.85 -38.33 5.50
N LEU A 13 13.91 -38.08 6.27
CA LEU A 13 14.24 -36.71 6.71
C LEU A 13 14.60 -35.77 5.54
N VAL A 14 15.32 -36.28 4.52
CA VAL A 14 15.72 -35.48 3.34
C VAL A 14 14.53 -35.14 2.45
N LEU A 15 13.52 -36.02 2.36
CA LEU A 15 12.29 -35.79 1.58
C LEU A 15 11.36 -34.76 2.23
N VAL A 16 11.30 -34.70 3.57
CA VAL A 16 10.53 -33.67 4.30
C VAL A 16 11.17 -32.28 4.16
N SER A 17 12.50 -32.18 4.11
CA SER A 17 13.20 -30.89 3.90
C SER A 17 13.05 -30.30 2.49
N LEU A 18 12.60 -31.06 1.49
CA LEU A 18 12.42 -30.60 0.12
C LEU A 18 10.98 -30.15 -0.19
N SER A 19 10.03 -30.38 0.72
CA SER A 19 8.61 -30.06 0.50
C SER A 19 8.20 -28.68 1.04
N PHE A 20 9.08 -28.00 1.77
CA PHE A 20 8.91 -26.58 2.10
C PHE A 20 9.67 -25.75 1.06
N THR A 21 9.13 -25.71 -0.16
CA THR A 21 9.29 -24.50 -0.96
C THR A 21 8.55 -23.42 -0.20
N ALA A 22 9.27 -22.70 0.66
CA ALA A 22 8.85 -21.39 1.08
C ALA A 22 8.70 -20.57 -0.21
N GLN A 23 7.49 -20.54 -0.77
CA GLN A 23 7.06 -19.40 -1.55
C GLN A 23 7.26 -18.23 -0.59
N ALA A 24 8.34 -17.46 -0.82
CA ALA A 24 8.34 -16.10 -0.35
C ALA A 24 7.15 -15.46 -1.05
N GLU A 25 6.01 -15.39 -0.36
CA GLU A 25 5.01 -14.38 -0.68
C GLU A 25 5.79 -13.07 -0.64
N GLU A 26 6.07 -12.51 -1.81
CA GLU A 26 6.55 -11.14 -1.91
C GLU A 26 5.44 -10.29 -1.30
N GLY A 27 5.66 -9.90 -0.04
CA GLY A 27 4.76 -9.00 0.66
C GLY A 27 4.61 -7.71 -0.14
N PRO A 28 3.55 -6.93 0.16
CA PRO A 28 3.26 -5.77 -0.64
C PRO A 28 4.42 -4.77 -0.59
N LYS A 29 4.82 -4.28 -1.76
CA LYS A 29 5.91 -3.31 -1.91
C LYS A 29 5.37 -1.90 -1.72
N PHE A 30 5.85 -1.20 -0.71
CA PHE A 30 5.55 0.22 -0.51
C PHE A 30 6.56 1.07 -1.26
N ILE A 31 6.09 2.05 -2.01
CA ILE A 31 6.97 3.01 -2.70
C ILE A 31 6.49 4.43 -2.44
N THR A 32 7.39 5.39 -2.59
CA THR A 32 7.13 6.80 -2.32
C THR A 32 6.59 7.55 -3.55
N ILE A 33 5.97 8.70 -3.36
CA ILE A 33 5.45 9.60 -4.39
C ILE A 33 6.57 9.94 -5.38
N GLN A 34 7.74 10.33 -4.88
CA GLN A 34 8.86 10.72 -5.73
C GLN A 34 9.35 9.55 -6.59
N GLU A 35 9.57 8.38 -5.99
CA GLU A 35 10.00 7.19 -6.73
C GLU A 35 8.94 6.74 -7.76
N TRP A 36 7.65 6.86 -7.42
CA TRP A 36 6.56 6.50 -8.32
C TRP A 36 6.50 7.43 -9.54
N LEU A 37 6.61 8.74 -9.31
CA LEU A 37 6.67 9.75 -10.37
C LEU A 37 7.85 9.51 -11.31
N ASP A 38 9.02 9.21 -10.73
CA ASP A 38 10.24 8.92 -11.49
C ASP A 38 10.10 7.62 -12.32
N ALA A 39 9.40 6.62 -11.78
CA ALA A 39 9.10 5.35 -12.45
C ALA A 39 7.94 5.42 -13.46
N LYS A 40 7.25 6.57 -13.59
CA LYS A 40 6.12 6.78 -14.51
C LYS A 40 5.01 5.72 -14.43
N GLY A 41 4.60 5.33 -13.21
CA GLY A 41 3.26 4.75 -13.03
C GLY A 41 3.08 3.26 -13.25
N GLU A 42 4.13 2.48 -13.50
CA GLU A 42 3.99 1.04 -13.75
C GLU A 42 4.79 0.21 -12.74
N CYS A 43 4.30 0.15 -11.51
CA CYS A 43 4.63 -0.93 -10.59
C CYS A 43 3.38 -1.76 -10.31
N GLY A 44 3.30 -2.97 -10.87
CA GLY A 44 2.26 -3.94 -10.50
C GLY A 44 2.39 -4.32 -9.03
N ASP A 45 1.27 -4.37 -8.31
CA ASP A 45 1.13 -4.72 -6.88
C ASP A 45 1.85 -3.79 -5.88
N CYS A 46 2.27 -2.59 -6.30
CA CYS A 46 2.78 -1.60 -5.36
C CYS A 46 1.65 -0.89 -4.60
N MET A 47 1.94 -0.58 -3.33
CA MET A 47 1.10 0.23 -2.47
C MET A 47 1.83 1.52 -2.09
N LEU A 48 1.05 2.52 -1.69
CA LEU A 48 1.58 3.74 -1.09
C LEU A 48 0.86 4.01 0.23
N LEU A 49 1.64 4.48 1.20
CA LEU A 49 1.14 5.01 2.46
C LEU A 49 1.10 6.53 2.35
N LEU A 50 -0.09 7.12 2.45
CA LEU A 50 -0.28 8.56 2.48
C LEU A 50 -0.84 8.98 3.82
N LYS A 51 -0.14 9.83 4.54
CA LYS A 51 -0.66 10.48 5.74
C LYS A 51 -1.43 11.73 5.35
N ILE A 52 -2.69 11.84 5.75
CA ILE A 52 -3.44 13.10 5.63
C ILE A 52 -2.81 14.11 6.60
N GLN A 53 -2.28 15.20 6.05
CA GLN A 53 -1.69 16.29 6.80
C GLN A 53 -2.75 17.32 7.20
N GLN A 54 -3.71 17.56 6.30
CA GLN A 54 -4.76 18.53 6.50
C GLN A 54 -5.95 18.23 5.58
N VAL A 55 -7.16 18.18 6.13
CA VAL A 55 -8.39 18.20 5.33
C VAL A 55 -8.72 19.65 4.93
N ILE A 56 -8.86 19.90 3.63
CA ILE A 56 -9.13 21.24 3.09
C ILE A 56 -10.65 21.46 3.01
N ASN A 57 -11.36 20.47 2.50
CA ASN A 57 -12.82 20.46 2.37
C ASN A 57 -13.31 18.99 2.24
N PRO A 58 -14.63 18.73 2.14
CA PRO A 58 -15.15 17.36 2.12
C PRO A 58 -14.63 16.46 0.99
N VAL A 59 -14.09 17.04 -0.09
CA VAL A 59 -13.65 16.32 -1.30
C VAL A 59 -12.15 16.47 -1.58
N VAL A 60 -11.41 17.26 -0.81
CA VAL A 60 -9.96 17.48 -0.98
C VAL A 60 -9.24 17.45 0.37
N ALA A 61 -8.16 16.68 0.43
CA ALA A 61 -7.21 16.67 1.51
C ALA A 61 -5.77 16.85 0.99
N LEU A 62 -4.91 17.47 1.81
CA LEU A 62 -3.48 17.49 1.61
C LEU A 62 -2.89 16.25 2.28
N ALA A 63 -2.20 15.41 1.52
CA ALA A 63 -1.60 14.19 2.01
C ALA A 63 -0.11 14.12 1.67
N ALA A 64 0.67 13.38 2.45
CA ALA A 64 2.10 13.26 2.26
C ALA A 64 2.63 11.88 2.65
N ASP A 65 3.72 11.48 2.01
CA ASP A 65 4.59 10.42 2.47
C ASP A 65 5.89 11.03 3.02
N GLU A 66 6.95 10.23 3.17
CA GLU A 66 8.25 10.70 3.65
C GLU A 66 9.02 11.58 2.65
N THR A 67 8.59 11.64 1.39
CA THR A 67 9.31 12.32 0.29
C THR A 67 8.62 13.59 -0.19
N GLY A 68 7.31 13.70 -0.06
CA GLY A 68 6.57 14.81 -0.63
C GLY A 68 5.09 14.86 -0.28
N THR A 69 4.43 15.87 -0.85
CA THR A 69 3.04 16.21 -0.59
C THR A 69 2.23 16.18 -1.89
N VAL A 70 0.99 15.75 -1.81
CA VAL A 70 0.05 15.64 -2.93
C VAL A 70 -1.33 16.17 -2.53
N ASN A 71 -2.05 16.78 -3.47
CA ASN A 71 -3.48 16.99 -3.32
C ASN A 71 -4.22 15.67 -3.59
N LEU A 72 -4.94 15.18 -2.58
CA LEU A 72 -5.73 13.97 -2.66
C LEU A 72 -7.21 14.34 -2.79
N TYR A 73 -7.79 13.97 -3.92
CA TYR A 73 -9.22 14.15 -4.18
C TYR A 73 -9.98 12.90 -3.75
N SER A 74 -11.21 13.08 -3.24
CA SER A 74 -12.04 12.01 -2.68
C SER A 74 -12.43 10.93 -3.67
N GLY A 75 -12.37 11.21 -4.98
CA GLY A 75 -12.68 10.25 -6.03
C GLY A 75 -11.44 9.45 -6.43
N GLY A 76 -11.42 8.17 -6.09
CA GLY A 76 -10.48 7.22 -6.68
C GLY A 76 -10.93 6.73 -8.06
N ASN A 77 -10.26 5.70 -8.57
CA ASN A 77 -10.54 5.10 -9.88
C ASN A 77 -11.81 4.23 -9.87
N ASP A 78 -12.29 3.85 -8.69
CA ASP A 78 -13.48 3.03 -8.49
C ASP A 78 -14.62 3.90 -7.93
N PRO A 79 -15.85 3.87 -8.48
CA PRO A 79 -17.00 4.56 -7.90
C PRO A 79 -17.26 4.23 -6.41
N ASP A 80 -16.84 3.05 -5.94
CA ASP A 80 -16.93 2.66 -4.52
C ASP A 80 -15.73 3.13 -3.68
N SER A 81 -14.68 3.68 -4.30
CA SER A 81 -13.48 4.22 -3.63
C SER A 81 -13.63 5.68 -3.17
N PHE A 82 -14.86 6.19 -3.11
CA PHE A 82 -15.11 7.54 -2.64
C PHE A 82 -14.80 7.67 -1.14
N VAL A 83 -13.91 8.60 -0.78
CA VAL A 83 -13.58 8.92 0.62
C VAL A 83 -14.10 10.29 0.99
N ALA A 84 -15.09 10.34 1.88
CA ALA A 84 -15.52 11.61 2.47
C ALA A 84 -14.50 12.04 3.53
N PHE A 85 -13.66 13.05 3.22
CA PHE A 85 -12.67 13.54 4.19
C PHE A 85 -13.29 14.29 5.38
N MET A 86 -14.56 14.71 5.25
CA MET A 86 -15.33 15.33 6.32
C MET A 86 -16.70 14.66 6.46
N GLY A 87 -17.01 14.14 7.65
CA GLY A 87 -18.39 13.91 8.11
C GLY A 87 -18.75 12.49 8.57
N GLY A 88 -19.73 12.42 9.48
CA GLY A 88 -20.52 11.23 9.81
C GLY A 88 -19.90 10.27 10.82
N GLU A 89 -19.37 9.15 10.32
CA GLU A 89 -18.89 8.02 11.14
C GLU A 89 -17.36 8.04 11.35
N ASP A 90 -16.59 8.60 10.41
CA ASP A 90 -15.12 8.53 10.42
C ASP A 90 -14.43 9.80 10.96
N GLY A 91 -15.20 10.86 11.25
CA GLY A 91 -14.67 12.10 11.81
C GLY A 91 -13.79 12.90 10.83
N ASP A 92 -12.96 13.78 11.37
CA ASP A 92 -11.89 14.45 10.62
C ASP A 92 -10.75 13.46 10.41
N LEU A 93 -10.34 13.24 9.16
CA LEU A 93 -9.30 12.27 8.81
C LEU A 93 -7.88 12.83 8.96
N ASP A 94 -7.73 14.02 9.54
CA ASP A 94 -6.44 14.57 9.92
C ASP A 94 -5.56 13.56 10.67
N GLY A 95 -4.36 13.32 10.13
CA GLY A 95 -3.38 12.39 10.69
C GLY A 95 -3.60 10.91 10.35
N CYS A 96 -4.73 10.53 9.74
CA CYS A 96 -4.96 9.16 9.28
C CYS A 96 -3.98 8.78 8.16
N ILE A 97 -3.66 7.49 8.08
CA ILE A 97 -2.83 6.93 7.00
C ILE A 97 -3.73 6.14 6.05
N LEU A 98 -3.70 6.51 4.78
CA LEU A 98 -4.37 5.80 3.70
C LEU A 98 -3.36 4.84 3.08
N VAL A 99 -3.77 3.57 3.00
CA VAL A 99 -3.08 2.56 2.19
C VAL A 99 -3.77 2.53 0.84
N ILE A 100 -3.09 3.03 -0.19
CA ILE A 100 -3.65 3.13 -1.54
C ILE A 100 -2.90 2.21 -2.52
N ALA A 101 -3.62 1.65 -3.46
CA ALA A 101 -3.08 0.86 -4.55
C ALA A 101 -3.09 1.64 -5.86
N ASN A 102 -2.09 1.35 -6.70
CA ASN A 102 -1.98 1.82 -8.07
C ASN A 102 -2.23 3.34 -8.23
N PRO A 103 -1.60 4.21 -7.41
CA PRO A 103 -1.78 5.64 -7.56
C PRO A 103 -1.28 6.11 -8.92
N LYS A 104 -1.99 7.02 -9.57
CA LYS A 104 -1.52 7.78 -10.72
C LYS A 104 -1.54 9.23 -10.36
N TYR A 105 -0.49 9.92 -10.76
CA TYR A 105 -0.30 11.33 -10.47
C TYR A 105 -0.25 12.13 -11.76
N ASN A 106 -0.69 13.36 -11.67
CA ASN A 106 -0.51 14.37 -12.69
C ASN A 106 0.15 15.61 -12.08
N PRO A 107 1.09 16.24 -12.80
CA PRO A 107 1.49 17.60 -12.49
C PRO A 107 0.30 18.53 -12.75
N TYR A 108 -0.09 19.32 -11.76
CA TYR A 108 -1.13 20.34 -11.87
C TYR A 108 -0.65 21.64 -11.25
N GLU A 109 -0.62 22.72 -12.03
CA GLU A 109 -0.22 24.06 -11.56
C GLU A 109 1.14 24.13 -10.82
N GLY A 110 2.06 23.21 -11.14
CA GLY A 110 3.37 23.11 -10.46
C GLY A 110 3.34 22.35 -9.13
N THR A 111 2.20 21.76 -8.78
CA THR A 111 2.02 20.80 -7.68
C THR A 111 1.74 19.40 -8.22
N ILE A 112 1.74 18.40 -7.33
CA ILE A 112 1.40 17.01 -7.67
C ILE A 112 -0.03 16.77 -7.18
N GLU A 113 -0.85 16.19 -8.04
CA GLU A 113 -2.20 15.74 -7.71
C GLU A 113 -2.35 14.24 -7.94
N MET A 114 -3.23 13.63 -7.15
CA MET A 114 -3.64 12.25 -7.37
C MET A 114 -4.78 12.20 -8.38
N ALA A 115 -4.56 11.55 -9.51
CA ALA A 115 -5.51 11.41 -10.61
C ALA A 115 -6.34 10.11 -10.54
N GLU A 116 -5.71 8.98 -10.20
CA GLU A 116 -6.38 7.69 -10.03
C GLU A 116 -5.77 6.96 -8.85
N TRP A 117 -6.59 6.31 -8.02
CA TRP A 117 -6.10 5.51 -6.89
C TRP A 117 -7.21 4.61 -6.36
N THR A 118 -6.86 3.58 -5.60
CA THR A 118 -7.83 2.71 -4.91
C THR A 118 -7.51 2.68 -3.43
N LEU A 119 -8.46 3.06 -2.58
CA LEU A 119 -8.33 2.90 -1.14
C LEU A 119 -8.39 1.40 -0.78
N LEU A 120 -7.32 0.89 -0.17
CA LEU A 120 -7.32 -0.48 0.38
C LEU A 120 -7.67 -0.50 1.85
N ARG A 121 -7.18 0.49 2.61
CA ARG A 121 -7.36 0.56 4.06
C ARG A 121 -7.15 1.98 4.57
N LEU A 122 -7.94 2.35 5.57
CA LEU A 122 -7.67 3.50 6.42
C LEU A 122 -7.10 3.02 7.76
N LEU A 123 -5.94 3.55 8.14
CA LEU A 123 -5.34 3.34 9.44
C LEU A 123 -5.57 4.59 10.31
N PRO A 124 -6.10 4.44 11.53
CA PRO A 124 -6.34 5.57 12.41
C PRO A 124 -5.03 6.25 12.80
N ASN A 125 -5.10 7.55 13.08
CA ASN A 125 -3.98 8.27 13.68
C ASN A 125 -3.68 7.65 15.06
N ILE A 126 -2.50 7.04 15.21
CA ILE A 126 -2.03 6.53 16.51
C ILE A 126 -1.15 7.64 17.09
N GLU A 127 -1.73 8.42 18.00
CA GLU A 127 -0.99 9.39 18.83
C GLU A 127 -0.04 8.71 19.82
#